data_AF-A0A5K0XBM8-F1
#
_entry.id   AF-A0A5K0XBM8-F1
#
_cell.length_a   1.000
_cell.length_b   1.000
_cell.length_c   1.000
_cell.angle_alpha   90.00
_cell.angle_beta   90.00
_cell.angle_gamma   90.00
#
_symmetry.space_group_name_H-M   'P 1'
#
loop_
_entity.id
_entity.type
_entity.pdbx_description
1 polymer ?
#
loop_
_entity_poly.entity_id
_entity_poly.type
_entity_poly.pdbx_seq_one_letter_code
_entity_poly.pdbx_strand_id
1 'polypeptide(L)'
;RTHVCQEPWVPPAYVKGGIGASQLAWGKLPTRVTETVATTKITMALMLSSTSFPLLLLALLSPATATVGKASEDYDQKSPVVDQQTNFLVARSTCSETLYRDVCVDTLTSFLEDLRRKTIPEIVARTIKHVRERVEKSSSRASWLSRKTSSPCELMALEDCRQLFHRTLQELDATLEDLHNTNVVSSKAADVNTLLSAATTNQYTCLDGFSHCDGWVRSRIEKGFYNISRLVSNSFAIAKKIDPTKERRAVESGEAFPKYGGMKHGFHRWVSADDRRLLQANVSRAVADLVVAKDGNGHFTTISEG
;
A
#
# COMPACT_ATOMS: atom_id res chain seq x y z
N ARG A 1 3.81 4.20 35.86
CA ARG A 1 4.55 4.01 34.57
C ARG A 1 3.94 2.79 33.91
N THR A 2 2.85 2.97 33.16
CA THR A 2 2.04 1.89 32.59
C THR A 2 2.67 1.40 31.29
N HIS A 3 3.22 0.19 31.31
CA HIS A 3 3.65 -0.51 30.10
C HIS A 3 2.44 -1.26 29.55
N VAL A 4 1.86 -0.76 28.46
CA VAL A 4 0.90 -1.53 27.66
C VAL A 4 1.73 -2.45 26.77
N CYS A 5 1.66 -3.76 27.02
CA CYS A 5 2.21 -4.76 26.13
C CYS A 5 1.35 -4.81 24.86
N GLN A 6 1.87 -4.25 23.77
CA GLN A 6 1.32 -4.41 22.44
C GLN A 6 1.75 -5.79 21.93
N GLU A 7 0.82 -6.72 21.75
CA GLU A 7 1.13 -8.02 21.15
C GLU A 7 1.69 -7.84 19.72
N PRO A 8 2.65 -8.67 19.28
CA PRO A 8 3.07 -8.68 17.89
C PRO A 8 1.94 -9.25 17.01
N TRP A 9 1.42 -8.41 16.11
CA TRP A 9 0.40 -8.82 15.15
C TRP A 9 0.96 -9.75 14.07
N VAL A 10 0.32 -10.90 13.92
CA VAL A 10 0.51 -11.86 12.82
C VAL A 10 -0.57 -11.59 11.77
N PRO A 11 -0.23 -11.36 10.49
CA PRO A 11 -1.23 -11.23 9.44
C PRO A 11 -2.08 -12.51 9.32
N PRO A 12 -3.38 -12.41 9.00
CA PRO A 12 -4.22 -13.58 8.81
C PRO A 12 -3.60 -14.49 7.74
N ALA A 13 -3.15 -15.67 8.18
CA ALA A 13 -2.65 -16.71 7.30
C ALA A 13 -3.81 -17.20 6.42
N TYR A 14 -3.69 -17.00 5.11
CA TYR A 14 -4.54 -17.70 4.16
C TYR A 14 -4.07 -19.15 4.08
N VAL A 15 -4.73 -20.03 4.84
CA VAL A 15 -4.47 -21.47 4.83
C VAL A 15 -4.80 -22.02 3.44
N LYS A 16 -3.76 -22.47 2.72
CA LYS A 16 -3.92 -23.39 1.59
C LYS A 16 -4.36 -24.75 2.13
N GLY A 17 -5.62 -25.09 1.88
CA GLY A 17 -6.25 -26.41 1.88
C GLY A 17 -5.63 -27.55 2.71
N GLY A 18 -6.32 -27.93 3.78
CA GLY A 18 -6.21 -29.23 4.44
C GLY A 18 -7.52 -29.52 5.17
N ILE A 19 -8.14 -30.65 4.85
CA ILE A 19 -9.50 -31.04 5.24
C ILE A 19 -9.57 -31.33 6.75
N GLY A 20 -10.55 -30.75 7.45
CA GLY A 20 -10.86 -31.06 8.85
C GLY A 20 -11.89 -30.09 9.43
N ALA A 21 -13.15 -30.54 9.50
CA ALA A 21 -14.29 -29.75 9.92
C ALA A 21 -14.22 -29.31 11.40
N SER A 22 -14.57 -28.04 11.66
CA SER A 22 -15.34 -27.58 12.83
C SER A 22 -15.80 -26.13 12.61
N GLN A 23 -17.11 -25.94 12.57
CA GLN A 23 -17.81 -24.69 12.27
C GLN A 23 -17.69 -23.68 13.42
N LEU A 24 -17.30 -22.44 13.10
CA LEU A 24 -17.78 -21.24 13.79
C LEU A 24 -18.21 -20.22 12.73
N ALA A 25 -19.49 -19.89 12.76
CA ALA A 25 -20.18 -19.09 11.76
C ALA A 25 -19.81 -17.61 11.87
N TRP A 26 -19.30 -17.04 10.78
CA TRP A 26 -19.26 -15.59 10.55
C TRP A 26 -20.10 -15.27 9.32
N GLY A 27 -20.99 -14.29 9.49
CA GLY A 27 -22.11 -14.00 8.59
C GLY A 27 -21.72 -13.71 7.14
N LYS A 28 -22.58 -14.17 6.22
CA LYS A 28 -22.53 -13.90 4.78
C LYS A 28 -22.71 -12.40 4.51
N LEU A 29 -21.79 -11.80 3.76
CA LEU A 29 -22.00 -10.52 3.07
C LEU A 29 -22.92 -10.71 1.85
N PRO A 30 -23.85 -9.77 1.57
CA PRO A 30 -24.70 -9.86 0.38
C PRO A 30 -23.94 -9.40 -0.88
N THR A 31 -23.86 -10.31 -1.86
CA THR A 31 -23.50 -9.99 -3.25
C THR A 31 -24.77 -9.74 -4.06
N ARG A 32 -25.00 -8.49 -4.49
CA ARG A 32 -25.65 -8.12 -5.77
C ARG A 32 -25.85 -6.61 -5.84
N VAL A 33 -25.07 -5.95 -6.68
CA VAL A 33 -25.49 -4.71 -7.36
C VAL A 33 -25.41 -5.02 -8.84
N THR A 34 -26.57 -5.10 -9.48
CA THR A 34 -26.71 -5.19 -10.93
C THR A 34 -26.54 -3.79 -11.51
N GLU A 35 -25.49 -3.56 -12.31
CA GLU A 35 -25.36 -2.38 -13.15
C GLU A 35 -26.11 -2.59 -14.47
N THR A 36 -27.09 -1.74 -14.75
CA THR A 36 -27.69 -1.57 -16.07
C THR A 36 -26.80 -0.66 -16.90
N VAL A 37 -26.11 -1.21 -17.89
CA VAL A 37 -25.35 -0.46 -18.91
C VAL A 37 -26.33 -0.03 -20.02
N ALA A 38 -26.61 1.26 -20.11
CA ALA A 38 -27.31 1.85 -21.26
C ALA A 38 -26.31 2.13 -22.38
N THR A 39 -26.38 1.37 -23.46
CA THR A 39 -25.61 1.59 -24.69
C THR A 39 -26.33 2.59 -25.60
N THR A 40 -25.77 3.78 -25.79
CA THR A 40 -26.22 4.73 -26.83
C THR A 40 -25.59 4.34 -28.17
N LYS A 41 -26.38 3.77 -29.09
CA LYS A 41 -25.99 3.56 -30.49
C LYS A 41 -26.39 4.78 -31.31
N ILE A 42 -25.42 5.43 -31.95
CA ILE A 42 -25.64 6.49 -32.94
C ILE A 42 -26.02 5.82 -34.25
N THR A 43 -27.28 5.94 -34.66
CA THR A 43 -27.76 5.55 -36.00
C THR A 43 -27.70 6.74 -36.93
N MET A 44 -26.92 6.59 -38.00
CA MET A 44 -26.81 7.51 -39.13
C MET A 44 -28.05 7.35 -40.01
N ALA A 45 -28.82 8.43 -40.21
CA ALA A 45 -29.96 8.46 -41.14
C ALA A 45 -29.80 9.63 -42.12
N LEU A 46 -29.93 9.28 -43.39
CA LEU A 46 -29.81 10.08 -44.60
C LEU A 46 -30.90 11.16 -44.67
N MET A 47 -30.52 12.37 -45.08
CA MET A 47 -31.42 13.32 -45.73
C MET A 47 -30.77 13.83 -47.02
N LEU A 48 -31.44 13.51 -48.13
CA LEU A 48 -31.18 13.97 -49.48
C LEU A 48 -31.78 15.37 -49.66
N SER A 49 -31.01 16.30 -50.23
CA SER A 49 -31.57 17.33 -51.11
C SER A 49 -30.48 17.98 -51.98
N SER A 50 -30.62 17.73 -53.29
CA SER A 50 -30.31 18.58 -54.46
C SER A 50 -29.64 19.94 -54.18
N THR A 51 -28.56 20.36 -54.86
CA THR A 51 -28.51 20.63 -56.30
C THR A 51 -27.08 20.81 -56.84
N SER A 52 -26.88 20.37 -58.09
CA SER A 52 -26.00 20.90 -59.14
C SER A 52 -24.48 20.66 -59.11
N PHE A 53 -24.08 19.72 -59.96
CA PHE A 53 -22.80 19.65 -60.67
C PHE A 53 -22.55 20.92 -61.52
N PRO A 54 -21.28 21.32 -61.75
CA PRO A 54 -20.61 20.79 -62.95
C PRO A 54 -19.17 20.32 -62.73
N LEU A 55 -18.85 19.25 -63.45
CA LEU A 55 -17.50 18.75 -63.72
C LEU A 55 -16.68 19.79 -64.47
N LEU A 56 -15.45 20.02 -64.01
CA LEU A 56 -14.36 20.53 -64.84
C LEU A 56 -13.07 19.80 -64.48
N LEU A 57 -12.80 18.76 -65.27
CA LEU A 57 -11.50 18.13 -65.46
C LEU A 57 -10.59 19.14 -66.18
N LEU A 58 -9.47 19.51 -65.55
CA LEU A 58 -8.27 19.94 -66.26
C LEU A 58 -7.04 19.39 -65.51
N ALA A 59 -6.47 18.35 -66.10
CA ALA A 59 -5.14 17.87 -65.78
C ALA A 59 -4.11 18.90 -66.23
N LEU A 60 -3.14 19.21 -65.37
CA LEU A 60 -1.86 19.79 -65.80
C LEU A 60 -0.72 19.04 -65.13
N LEU A 61 0.19 18.61 -66.00
CA LEU A 61 1.41 17.88 -65.74
C LEU A 61 2.54 18.79 -65.21
N SER A 62 3.22 18.31 -64.16
CA SER A 62 4.68 18.41 -63.89
C SER A 62 5.28 19.82 -63.61
N PRO A 63 6.50 19.97 -63.01
CA PRO A 63 7.52 18.96 -62.73
C PRO A 63 8.09 18.94 -61.29
N ALA A 64 8.88 17.90 -61.04
CA ALA A 64 9.73 17.73 -59.87
C ALA A 64 10.63 18.93 -59.59
N THR A 65 10.72 19.32 -58.32
CA THR A 65 11.92 19.92 -57.76
C THR A 65 12.54 18.92 -56.80
N ALA A 66 13.69 18.40 -57.20
CA ALA A 66 14.58 17.67 -56.32
C ALA A 66 15.07 18.62 -55.22
N THR A 67 14.67 18.36 -53.97
CA THR A 67 15.46 18.79 -52.82
C THR A 67 16.20 17.57 -52.31
N VAL A 68 17.49 17.53 -52.66
CA VAL A 68 18.49 16.72 -51.98
C VAL A 68 18.55 17.22 -50.54
N GLY A 69 17.93 16.48 -49.64
CA GLY A 69 18.10 16.57 -48.20
C GLY A 69 18.30 15.17 -47.65
N LYS A 70 19.52 14.64 -47.76
CA LYS A 70 19.92 13.47 -46.97
C LYS A 70 20.09 13.93 -45.52
N ALA A 71 19.01 13.86 -44.75
CA ALA A 71 19.07 13.69 -43.31
C ALA A 71 18.48 12.31 -43.04
N SER A 72 19.34 11.33 -42.84
CA SER A 72 18.98 10.10 -42.16
C SER A 72 18.73 10.46 -40.70
N GLU A 73 17.53 10.93 -40.39
CA GLU A 73 17.00 10.86 -39.03
C GLU A 73 16.50 9.43 -38.83
N ASP A 74 17.28 8.67 -38.08
CA ASP A 74 16.88 7.42 -37.46
C ASP A 74 15.75 7.73 -36.46
N TYR A 75 14.52 7.87 -36.96
CA TYR A 75 13.32 7.92 -36.14
C TYR A 75 13.01 6.48 -35.71
N ASP A 76 13.48 6.12 -34.52
CA ASP A 76 13.01 4.95 -33.75
C ASP A 76 11.53 5.15 -33.39
N GLN A 77 10.64 4.93 -34.37
CA GLN A 77 9.21 5.11 -34.23
C GLN A 77 8.63 3.87 -33.54
N LYS A 78 8.81 3.81 -32.22
CA LYS A 78 8.26 2.77 -31.34
C LYS A 78 6.73 2.79 -31.44
N SER A 79 6.14 1.73 -32.01
CA SER A 79 4.69 1.59 -32.14
C SER A 79 3.99 1.60 -30.76
N PRO A 80 2.99 2.46 -30.52
CA PRO A 80 2.35 2.62 -29.21
C PRO A 80 1.67 1.34 -28.69
N VAL A 81 1.25 0.44 -29.59
CA VAL A 81 0.62 -0.84 -29.22
C VAL A 81 1.63 -1.84 -28.63
N VAL A 82 2.87 -1.85 -29.14
CA VAL A 82 3.95 -2.73 -28.66
C VAL A 82 4.49 -2.24 -27.31
N ASP A 83 4.51 -0.93 -27.10
CA ASP A 83 4.94 -0.33 -25.84
C ASP A 83 3.98 -0.64 -24.68
N GLN A 84 2.67 -0.52 -24.91
CA GLN A 84 1.65 -0.77 -23.89
C GLN A 84 1.61 -2.25 -23.45
N GLN A 85 1.72 -3.17 -24.41
CA GLN A 85 1.80 -4.61 -24.11
C GLN A 85 3.06 -4.96 -23.31
N THR A 86 4.19 -4.33 -23.63
CA THR A 86 5.46 -4.53 -22.92
C THR A 86 5.38 -4.02 -21.48
N ASN A 87 4.83 -2.82 -21.26
CA ASN A 87 4.65 -2.25 -19.91
C ASN A 87 3.75 -3.12 -19.03
N PHE A 88 2.67 -3.67 -19.60
CA PHE A 88 1.79 -4.60 -18.88
C PHE A 88 2.53 -5.88 -18.43
N LEU A 89 3.35 -6.48 -19.30
CA LEU A 89 4.12 -7.67 -18.97
C LEU A 89 5.18 -7.39 -17.88
N VAL A 90 5.87 -6.25 -17.97
CA VAL A 90 6.83 -5.82 -16.93
C VAL A 90 6.10 -5.58 -15.61
N ALA A 91 4.96 -4.88 -15.62
CA ALA A 91 4.16 -4.66 -14.41
C ALA A 91 3.73 -5.99 -13.77
N ARG A 92 3.21 -6.93 -14.58
CA ARG A 92 2.78 -8.25 -14.11
C ARG A 92 3.93 -9.05 -13.48
N SER A 93 5.13 -8.98 -14.06
CA SER A 93 6.33 -9.60 -13.50
C SER A 93 6.77 -8.93 -12.19
N THR A 94 6.81 -7.60 -12.16
CA THR A 94 7.13 -6.82 -10.95
C THR A 94 6.15 -7.12 -9.81
N CYS A 95 4.87 -7.29 -10.11
CA CYS A 95 3.80 -7.57 -9.16
C CYS A 95 3.61 -9.05 -8.81
N SER A 96 4.49 -9.96 -9.27
CA SER A 96 4.30 -11.41 -9.14
C SER A 96 4.16 -11.91 -7.69
N GLU A 97 4.83 -11.27 -6.73
CA GLU A 97 4.87 -11.67 -5.31
C GLU A 97 4.03 -10.76 -4.40
N THR A 98 3.24 -9.86 -4.98
CA THR A 98 2.45 -8.92 -4.19
C THR A 98 1.12 -9.54 -3.78
N LEU A 99 0.64 -9.17 -2.58
CA LEU A 99 -0.64 -9.65 -2.05
C LEU A 99 -1.83 -9.12 -2.87
N TYR A 100 -1.76 -7.87 -3.33
CA TYR A 100 -2.81 -7.23 -4.11
C TYR A 100 -2.36 -7.02 -5.56
N ARG A 101 -2.22 -8.14 -6.29
CA ARG A 101 -1.63 -8.17 -7.63
C ARG A 101 -2.32 -7.25 -8.63
N ASP A 102 -3.65 -7.27 -8.71
CA ASP A 102 -4.39 -6.43 -9.67
C ASP A 102 -4.19 -4.94 -9.37
N VAL A 103 -4.31 -4.55 -8.10
CA VAL A 103 -4.03 -3.18 -7.65
C VAL A 103 -2.60 -2.79 -8.00
N CYS A 104 -1.63 -3.70 -7.84
CA CYS A 104 -0.24 -3.44 -8.19
C CYS A 104 -0.08 -3.19 -9.69
N VAL A 105 -0.61 -4.07 -10.54
CA VAL A 105 -0.52 -3.94 -11.99
C VAL A 105 -1.18 -2.66 -12.45
N ASP A 106 -2.42 -2.41 -12.04
CA ASP A 106 -3.17 -1.19 -12.39
C ASP A 106 -2.41 0.07 -11.98
N THR A 107 -1.89 0.08 -10.76
CA THR A 107 -1.06 1.16 -10.21
C THR A 107 0.14 1.42 -11.11
N LEU A 108 0.96 0.41 -11.39
CA LEU A 108 2.15 0.55 -12.22
C LEU A 108 1.81 1.00 -13.64
N THR A 109 0.80 0.42 -14.28
CA THR A 109 0.42 0.77 -15.66
C THR A 109 -0.23 2.15 -15.78
N SER A 110 -0.78 2.70 -14.69
CA SER A 110 -1.51 3.98 -14.73
C SER A 110 -0.64 5.23 -14.71
N PHE A 111 0.59 5.17 -14.19
CA PHE A 111 1.42 6.38 -14.00
C PHE A 111 2.91 6.21 -14.27
N LEU A 112 3.36 5.02 -14.68
CA LEU A 112 4.74 4.81 -15.10
C LEU A 112 4.74 4.54 -16.61
N GLU A 113 5.17 5.55 -17.35
CA GLU A 113 5.52 5.36 -18.75
C GLU A 113 6.84 4.58 -18.85
N ASP A 114 6.93 3.72 -19.86
CA ASP A 114 8.14 2.97 -20.20
C ASP A 114 8.75 2.23 -19.00
N LEU A 115 7.90 1.44 -18.31
CA LEU A 115 8.26 0.64 -17.14
C LEU A 115 9.55 -0.17 -17.34
N ARG A 116 9.78 -0.62 -18.59
CA ARG A 116 10.95 -1.41 -18.98
C ARG A 116 12.27 -0.68 -18.75
N ARG A 117 12.29 0.66 -18.83
CA ARG A 117 13.49 1.47 -18.60
C ARG A 117 13.69 1.85 -17.13
N LYS A 118 12.78 1.45 -16.23
CA LYS A 118 12.86 1.75 -14.79
C LYS A 118 13.53 0.61 -14.03
N THR A 119 14.48 0.98 -13.18
CA THR A 119 15.08 0.10 -12.19
C THR A 119 14.10 -0.19 -11.05
N ILE A 120 14.33 -1.26 -10.29
CA ILE A 120 13.49 -1.59 -9.12
C ILE A 120 13.45 -0.43 -8.10
N PRO A 121 14.57 0.21 -7.72
CA PRO A 121 14.53 1.38 -6.84
C PRO A 121 13.65 2.53 -7.36
N GLU A 122 13.71 2.84 -8.67
CA GLU A 122 12.87 3.87 -9.27
C GLU A 122 11.38 3.49 -9.22
N ILE A 123 11.05 2.22 -9.48
CA ILE A 123 9.68 1.70 -9.37
C ILE A 123 9.21 1.85 -7.91
N VAL A 124 10.03 1.43 -6.94
CA VAL A 124 9.71 1.54 -5.51
C VAL A 124 9.49 3.00 -5.13
N ALA A 125 10.40 3.90 -5.49
CA ALA A 125 10.27 5.34 -5.21
C ALA A 125 8.96 5.90 -5.78
N ARG A 126 8.58 5.50 -7.01
CA ARG A 126 7.30 5.96 -7.59
C ARG A 126 6.09 5.39 -6.84
N THR A 127 6.11 4.13 -6.43
CA THR A 127 5.02 3.54 -5.64
C THR A 127 4.90 4.18 -4.26
N ILE A 128 6.02 4.50 -3.60
CA ILE A 128 6.05 5.23 -2.32
C ILE A 128 5.51 6.65 -2.49
N LYS A 129 5.90 7.34 -3.57
CA LYS A 129 5.34 8.67 -3.90
C LYS A 129 3.82 8.58 -4.09
N HIS A 130 3.31 7.53 -4.74
CA HIS A 130 1.87 7.34 -4.88
C HIS A 130 1.18 7.08 -3.54
N VAL A 131 1.77 6.25 -2.67
CA VAL A 131 1.29 6.06 -1.29
C VAL A 131 1.21 7.40 -0.55
N ARG A 132 2.27 8.20 -0.61
CA ARG A 132 2.33 9.52 0.01
C ARG A 132 1.19 10.43 -0.43
N GLU A 133 0.94 10.53 -1.74
CA GLU A 133 -0.19 11.31 -2.30
C GLU A 133 -1.54 10.84 -1.74
N ARG A 134 -1.74 9.53 -1.52
CA ARG A 134 -2.98 8.99 -0.95
C ARG A 134 -3.09 9.24 0.55
N VAL A 135 -1.98 9.16 1.29
CA VAL A 135 -1.92 9.50 2.71
C VAL A 135 -2.24 10.98 2.91
N GLU A 136 -1.64 11.86 2.10
CA GLU A 136 -1.89 13.30 2.14
C GLU A 136 -3.37 13.63 1.90
N LYS A 137 -3.97 13.03 0.85
CA LYS A 137 -5.41 13.16 0.59
C LYS A 137 -6.28 12.67 1.76
N SER A 138 -5.86 11.62 2.45
CA SER A 138 -6.60 11.10 3.62
C SER A 138 -6.44 11.99 4.85
N SER A 139 -5.26 12.58 5.03
CA SER A 139 -5.01 13.61 6.05
C SER A 139 -5.89 14.84 5.82
N SER A 140 -5.93 15.37 4.58
CA SER A 140 -6.83 16.48 4.25
C SER A 140 -8.30 16.13 4.47
N ARG A 141 -8.69 14.88 4.18
CA ARG A 141 -10.06 14.39 4.44
C ARG A 141 -10.37 14.34 5.94
N ALA A 142 -9.44 13.87 6.77
CA ALA A 142 -9.61 13.88 8.22
C ALA A 142 -9.78 15.31 8.75
N SER A 143 -8.94 16.25 8.31
CA SER A 143 -9.06 17.68 8.65
C SER A 143 -10.37 18.31 8.15
N TRP A 144 -10.92 17.84 7.04
CA TRP A 144 -12.25 18.30 6.60
C TRP A 144 -13.37 17.70 7.46
N LEU A 145 -13.28 16.42 7.82
CA LEU A 145 -14.26 15.73 8.66
C LEU A 145 -14.30 16.28 10.09
N SER A 146 -13.17 16.74 10.63
CA SER A 146 -13.14 17.35 11.97
C SER A 146 -13.96 18.63 12.05
N ARG A 147 -14.21 19.29 10.92
CA ARG A 147 -15.10 20.45 10.80
C ARG A 147 -16.57 20.07 10.61
N LYS A 148 -16.88 18.79 10.49
CA LYS A 148 -18.22 18.26 10.18
C LYS A 148 -18.84 17.44 11.30
N THR A 149 -18.02 16.87 12.18
CA THR A 149 -18.51 16.22 13.38
C THR A 149 -18.50 17.19 14.57
N SER A 150 -19.44 17.00 15.48
CA SER A 150 -19.47 17.62 16.81
C SER A 150 -19.27 16.61 17.93
N SER A 151 -19.01 15.33 17.60
CA SER A 151 -18.73 14.27 18.58
C SER A 151 -17.34 14.45 19.18
N PRO A 152 -17.20 14.66 20.51
CA PRO A 152 -15.90 14.79 21.15
C PRO A 152 -14.99 13.57 20.90
N CYS A 153 -15.58 12.36 20.89
CA CYS A 153 -14.84 11.12 20.61
C CYS A 153 -14.28 11.12 19.17
N GLU A 154 -15.12 11.42 18.16
CA GLU A 154 -14.67 11.46 16.77
C GLU A 154 -13.65 12.58 16.52
N LEU A 155 -13.77 13.72 17.22
CA LEU A 155 -12.79 14.81 17.14
C LEU A 155 -11.42 14.40 17.68
N MET A 156 -11.37 13.72 18.84
CA MET A 156 -10.12 13.19 19.39
C MET A 156 -9.49 12.16 18.46
N ALA A 157 -10.28 11.19 17.98
CA ALA A 157 -9.81 10.18 17.04
C ALA A 157 -9.28 10.80 15.73
N LEU A 158 -9.94 11.83 15.20
CA LEU A 158 -9.48 12.55 14.01
C LEU A 158 -8.17 13.31 14.24
N GLU A 159 -7.93 13.84 15.44
CA GLU A 159 -6.68 14.50 15.78
C GLU A 159 -5.53 13.49 15.91
N ASP A 160 -5.77 12.32 16.51
CA ASP A 160 -4.81 11.21 16.54
C ASP A 160 -4.47 10.75 15.12
N CYS A 161 -5.49 10.58 14.27
CA CYS A 161 -5.30 10.28 12.85
C CYS A 161 -4.42 11.31 12.14
N ARG A 162 -4.64 12.60 12.41
CA ARG A 162 -3.87 13.68 11.80
C ARG A 162 -2.38 13.59 12.19
N GLN A 163 -2.09 13.32 13.46
CA GLN A 163 -0.72 13.12 13.94
C GLN A 163 -0.07 11.89 13.29
N LEU A 164 -0.78 10.76 13.24
CA LEU A 164 -0.31 9.52 12.62
C LEU A 164 -0.07 9.67 11.11
N PHE A 165 -0.91 10.42 10.41
CA PHE A 165 -0.70 10.76 9.02
C PHE A 165 0.50 11.68 8.81
N HIS A 166 0.66 12.71 9.64
CA HIS A 166 1.81 13.61 9.54
C HIS A 166 3.12 12.85 9.72
N ARG A 167 3.19 11.98 10.73
CA ARG A 167 4.34 11.09 10.95
C ARG A 167 4.62 10.20 9.74
N THR A 168 3.58 9.57 9.22
CA THR A 168 3.69 8.71 8.03
C THR A 168 4.20 9.49 6.81
N LEU A 169 3.76 10.73 6.61
CA LEU A 169 4.23 11.57 5.51
C LEU A 169 5.71 11.94 5.64
N GLN A 170 6.16 12.34 6.84
CA GLN A 170 7.58 12.63 7.11
C GLN A 170 8.47 11.42 6.86
N GLU A 171 8.01 10.24 7.31
CA GLU A 171 8.68 8.97 7.08
C GLU A 171 8.77 8.64 5.58
N LEU A 172 7.66 8.76 4.83
CA LEU A 172 7.66 8.53 3.39
C LEU A 172 8.59 9.51 2.65
N ASP A 173 8.64 10.78 3.07
CA ASP A 173 9.53 11.79 2.49
C ASP A 173 11.01 11.46 2.68
N ALA A 174 11.41 11.14 3.92
CA ALA A 174 12.77 10.69 4.21
C ALA A 174 13.15 9.43 3.39
N THR A 175 12.20 8.52 3.20
CA THR A 175 12.41 7.32 2.38
C THR A 175 12.64 7.65 0.91
N LEU A 176 11.93 8.63 0.38
CA LEU A 176 12.09 9.07 -1.01
C LEU A 176 13.46 9.73 -1.23
N GLU A 177 13.93 10.53 -0.27
CA GLU A 177 15.28 11.11 -0.28
C GLU A 177 16.35 10.00 -0.28
N ASP A 178 16.14 8.99 0.55
CA ASP A 178 17.03 7.83 0.68
C ASP A 178 17.11 7.00 -0.59
N LEU A 179 15.97 6.81 -1.28
CA LEU A 179 15.91 6.10 -2.55
C LEU A 179 16.52 6.90 -3.71
N HIS A 180 16.58 8.23 -3.59
CA HIS A 180 17.27 9.08 -4.56
C HIS A 180 18.79 8.95 -4.47
N ASN A 181 19.33 8.58 -3.31
CA ASN A 181 20.75 8.38 -3.10
C ASN A 181 21.18 6.95 -3.49
N THR A 182 21.48 6.76 -4.77
CA THR A 182 21.82 5.46 -5.38
C THR A 182 22.96 4.71 -4.70
N ASN A 183 23.86 5.41 -3.98
CA ASN A 183 24.98 4.82 -3.27
C ASN A 183 24.57 3.99 -2.03
N VAL A 184 23.37 4.20 -1.48
CA VAL A 184 22.91 3.59 -0.22
C VAL A 184 21.59 2.83 -0.33
N VAL A 185 20.98 2.78 -1.51
CA VAL A 185 19.65 2.16 -1.71
C VAL A 185 19.59 0.72 -1.19
N SER A 186 20.59 -0.11 -1.48
CA SER A 186 20.61 -1.52 -1.03
C SER A 186 20.77 -1.66 0.48
N SER A 187 21.55 -0.77 1.13
CA SER A 187 21.70 -0.79 2.58
C SER A 187 20.42 -0.33 3.29
N LYS A 188 19.68 0.61 2.66
CA LYS A 188 18.43 1.19 3.17
C LYS A 188 17.15 0.43 2.84
N ALA A 189 17.20 -0.63 2.03
CA ALA A 189 16.02 -1.44 1.72
C ALA A 189 15.29 -2.02 2.96
N ALA A 190 16.02 -2.32 4.04
CA ALA A 190 15.40 -2.77 5.30
C ALA A 190 14.67 -1.63 6.04
N ASP A 191 15.16 -0.39 5.88
CA ASP A 191 14.54 0.79 6.47
C ASP A 191 13.25 1.14 5.72
N VAL A 192 13.26 1.03 4.39
CA VAL A 192 12.04 1.11 3.55
C VAL A 192 10.97 0.12 4.03
N ASN A 193 11.35 -1.14 4.27
CA ASN A 193 10.43 -2.18 4.73
C ASN A 193 9.85 -1.89 6.12
N THR A 194 10.70 -1.47 7.05
CA THR A 194 10.30 -1.10 8.42
C THR A 194 9.31 0.05 8.40
N LEU A 195 9.58 1.04 7.56
CA LEU A 195 8.78 2.24 7.41
C LEU A 195 7.41 1.98 6.76
N LEU A 196 7.36 1.18 5.71
CA LEU A 196 6.10 0.77 5.09
C LEU A 196 5.25 -0.06 6.06
N SER A 197 5.88 -0.86 6.92
CA SER A 197 5.19 -1.55 8.01
C SER A 197 4.61 -0.54 9.01
N ALA A 198 5.40 0.44 9.45
CA ALA A 198 4.95 1.50 10.35
C ALA A 198 3.80 2.33 9.75
N ALA A 199 3.88 2.70 8.47
CA ALA A 199 2.83 3.42 7.75
C ALA A 199 1.49 2.66 7.76
N THR A 200 1.54 1.32 7.61
CA THR A 200 0.36 0.46 7.71
C THR A 200 -0.19 0.44 9.13
N THR A 201 0.67 0.26 10.14
CA THR A 201 0.27 0.27 11.56
C THR A 201 -0.38 1.60 11.94
N ASN A 202 0.23 2.74 11.60
CA ASN A 202 -0.30 4.07 11.88
C ASN A 202 -1.72 4.25 11.31
N GLN A 203 -2.00 3.69 10.14
CA GLN A 203 -3.32 3.73 9.50
C GLN A 203 -4.36 2.92 10.29
N TYR A 204 -4.00 1.72 10.74
CA TYR A 204 -4.89 0.89 11.57
C TYR A 204 -5.10 1.52 12.95
N THR A 205 -4.06 2.02 13.60
CA THR A 205 -4.17 2.73 14.88
C THR A 205 -5.12 3.92 14.80
N CYS A 206 -5.07 4.68 13.70
CA CYS A 206 -6.03 5.76 13.47
C CYS A 206 -7.48 5.23 13.40
N LEU A 207 -7.73 4.14 12.67
CA LEU A 207 -9.07 3.55 12.61
C LEU A 207 -9.52 3.04 13.99
N ASP A 208 -8.63 2.40 14.73
CA ASP A 208 -8.90 1.88 16.07
C ASP A 208 -9.21 2.97 17.09
N GLY A 209 -8.72 4.21 16.87
CA GLY A 209 -9.12 5.39 17.63
C GLY A 209 -10.64 5.65 17.62
N PHE A 210 -11.37 5.13 16.63
CA PHE A 210 -12.83 5.24 16.56
C PHE A 210 -13.58 4.05 17.17
N SER A 211 -12.91 3.04 17.71
CA SER A 211 -13.52 1.77 18.16
C SER A 211 -14.61 1.92 19.22
N HIS A 212 -14.56 3.01 20.00
CA HIS A 212 -15.52 3.33 21.05
C HIS A 212 -16.33 4.60 20.76
N CYS A 213 -16.21 5.15 19.55
CA CYS A 213 -16.95 6.32 19.16
C CYS A 213 -18.27 5.93 18.48
N ASP A 214 -19.38 6.44 18.99
CA ASP A 214 -20.62 6.46 18.24
C ASP A 214 -20.54 7.56 17.17
N GLY A 215 -20.68 7.18 15.91
CA GLY A 215 -20.67 8.15 14.82
C GLY A 215 -20.42 7.58 13.42
N TRP A 216 -20.30 8.50 12.46
CA TRP A 216 -20.26 8.18 11.03
C TRP A 216 -18.87 8.41 10.41
N VAL A 217 -17.96 9.11 11.09
CA VAL A 217 -16.66 9.52 10.54
C VAL A 217 -15.81 8.30 10.17
N ARG A 218 -15.75 7.27 11.02
CA ARG A 218 -14.97 6.04 10.76
C ARG A 218 -15.32 5.44 9.39
N SER A 219 -16.62 5.27 9.12
CA SER A 219 -17.10 4.71 7.84
C SER A 219 -16.70 5.53 6.61
N ARG A 220 -16.46 6.85 6.76
CA ARG A 220 -16.08 7.74 5.66
C ARG A 220 -14.60 7.70 5.32
N ILE A 221 -13.76 7.27 6.26
CA ILE A 221 -12.31 7.22 6.07
C ILE A 221 -11.80 5.80 5.81
N GLU A 222 -12.48 4.78 6.35
CA GLU A 222 -12.08 3.36 6.33
C GLU A 222 -11.72 2.83 4.93
N LYS A 223 -12.57 3.05 3.92
CA LYS A 223 -12.25 2.64 2.54
C LYS A 223 -10.97 3.30 2.00
N GLY A 224 -10.72 4.55 2.38
CA GLY A 224 -9.50 5.27 2.02
C GLY A 224 -8.26 4.60 2.61
N PHE A 225 -8.33 4.23 3.89
CA PHE A 225 -7.27 3.49 4.58
C PHE A 225 -6.98 2.15 3.94
N TYR A 226 -7.98 1.31 3.71
CA TYR A 226 -7.75 0.01 3.07
C TYR A 226 -7.09 0.14 1.70
N ASN A 227 -7.48 1.16 0.92
CA ASN A 227 -6.81 1.42 -0.35
C ASN A 227 -5.33 1.79 -0.16
N ILE A 228 -5.00 2.61 0.83
CA ILE A 228 -3.60 2.94 1.14
C ILE A 228 -2.85 1.70 1.62
N SER A 229 -3.41 0.90 2.54
CA SER A 229 -2.75 -0.31 3.05
C SER A 229 -2.46 -1.32 1.94
N ARG A 230 -3.34 -1.42 0.94
CA ARG A 230 -3.09 -2.25 -0.26
C ARG A 230 -1.91 -1.72 -1.09
N LEU A 231 -1.83 -0.41 -1.28
CA LEU A 231 -0.71 0.23 -1.97
C LEU A 231 0.60 0.05 -1.20
N VAL A 232 0.59 0.28 0.11
CA VAL A 232 1.76 0.10 1.00
C VAL A 232 2.25 -1.35 0.97
N SER A 233 1.33 -2.32 1.06
CA SER A 233 1.65 -3.76 0.97
C SER A 233 2.31 -4.12 -0.36
N ASN A 234 1.82 -3.56 -1.47
CA ASN A 234 2.43 -3.76 -2.77
C ASN A 234 3.82 -3.08 -2.87
N SER A 235 3.97 -1.84 -2.41
CA SER A 235 5.26 -1.14 -2.36
C SER A 235 6.29 -1.91 -1.55
N PHE A 236 5.89 -2.50 -0.41
CA PHE A 236 6.75 -3.31 0.45
C PHE A 236 7.22 -4.58 -0.27
N ALA A 237 6.31 -5.30 -0.92
CA ALA A 237 6.65 -6.50 -1.68
C ALA A 237 7.60 -6.20 -2.86
N ILE A 238 7.45 -5.06 -3.53
CA ILE A 238 8.39 -4.64 -4.57
C ILE A 238 9.74 -4.22 -3.96
N ALA A 239 9.74 -3.52 -2.82
CA ALA A 239 10.96 -3.06 -2.14
C ALA A 239 11.89 -4.21 -1.72
N LYS A 240 11.33 -5.39 -1.39
CA LYS A 240 12.12 -6.61 -1.16
C LYS A 240 13.02 -7.01 -2.34
N LYS A 241 12.64 -6.63 -3.57
CA LYS A 241 13.41 -6.91 -4.79
C LYS A 241 14.62 -5.98 -4.98
N ILE A 242 14.80 -4.95 -4.13
CA ILE A 242 15.98 -4.07 -4.15
C ILE A 242 17.25 -4.84 -3.78
N ASP A 243 17.19 -5.72 -2.78
CA ASP A 243 18.28 -6.60 -2.39
C ASP A 243 17.74 -8.02 -2.14
N PRO A 244 17.58 -8.83 -3.21
CA PRO A 244 17.03 -10.19 -3.08
C PRO A 244 17.97 -11.13 -2.32
N THR A 245 19.23 -10.75 -2.11
CA THR A 245 20.20 -11.59 -1.38
C THR A 245 20.10 -11.44 0.13
N LYS A 246 19.48 -10.36 0.62
CA LYS A 246 19.39 -10.03 2.05
C LYS A 246 18.52 -11.02 2.82
N GLU A 247 17.37 -11.42 2.26
CA GLU A 247 16.51 -12.44 2.87
C GLU A 247 17.23 -13.79 2.95
N ARG A 248 17.93 -14.19 1.88
CA ARG A 248 18.71 -15.43 1.87
C ARG A 248 19.81 -15.43 2.93
N ARG A 249 20.56 -14.33 3.05
CA ARG A 249 21.61 -14.17 4.06
C ARG A 249 21.07 -14.17 5.49
N ALA A 250 19.90 -13.57 5.74
CA ALA A 250 19.27 -13.57 7.06
C ALA A 250 18.80 -14.98 7.49
N VAL A 251 18.30 -15.77 6.55
CA VAL A 251 17.94 -17.18 6.78
C VAL A 251 19.19 -18.03 7.03
N GLU A 252 20.24 -17.85 6.22
CA GLU A 252 21.52 -18.57 6.35
C GLU A 252 22.25 -18.22 7.65
N SER A 253 22.19 -16.97 8.13
CA SER A 253 22.84 -16.54 9.37
C SER A 253 22.10 -16.96 10.65
N GLY A 254 20.85 -17.44 10.54
CA GLY A 254 19.99 -17.69 11.70
C GLY A 254 19.63 -16.41 12.47
N GLU A 255 19.92 -15.23 11.92
CA GLU A 255 19.58 -13.95 12.52
C GLU A 255 18.23 -13.49 11.95
N ALA A 256 17.15 -13.75 12.70
CA ALA A 256 15.82 -13.25 12.34
C ALA A 256 15.82 -11.72 12.14
N PHE A 257 16.70 -11.00 12.85
CA PHE A 257 16.88 -9.56 12.70
C PHE A 257 18.36 -9.16 12.91
N PRO A 258 19.15 -8.98 11.83
CA PRO A 258 20.58 -8.65 11.92
C PRO A 258 20.87 -7.37 12.73
N LYS A 259 19.92 -6.42 12.75
CA LYS A 259 20.04 -5.15 13.49
C LYS A 259 19.95 -5.29 15.02
N TYR A 260 19.41 -6.40 15.52
CA TYR A 260 19.18 -6.60 16.97
C TYR A 260 20.17 -7.59 17.60
N GLY A 261 21.23 -7.93 16.87
CA GLY A 261 22.29 -8.83 17.30
C GLY A 261 21.90 -10.30 17.32
N GLY A 262 22.91 -11.16 17.36
CA GLY A 262 22.74 -12.60 17.33
C GLY A 262 21.89 -13.16 18.47
N MET A 263 21.35 -14.36 18.26
CA MET A 263 20.59 -15.09 19.27
C MET A 263 21.50 -15.98 20.12
N LYS A 264 21.17 -16.14 21.41
CA LYS A 264 21.77 -17.11 22.33
C LYS A 264 20.65 -17.74 23.17
N HIS A 265 20.50 -19.06 23.10
CA HIS A 265 19.44 -19.83 23.78
C HIS A 265 18.01 -19.33 23.46
N GLY A 266 17.73 -18.97 22.21
CA GLY A 266 16.41 -18.50 21.79
C GLY A 266 16.08 -17.05 22.11
N PHE A 267 17.02 -16.28 22.68
CA PHE A 267 16.85 -14.84 22.95
C PHE A 267 17.96 -14.02 22.31
N HIS A 268 17.67 -12.76 21.97
CA HIS A 268 18.70 -11.82 21.54
C HIS A 268 19.74 -11.57 22.64
N ARG A 269 20.99 -11.28 22.25
CA ARG A 269 22.11 -11.05 23.19
C ARG A 269 21.90 -9.88 24.15
N TRP A 270 21.09 -8.89 23.78
CA TRP A 270 20.75 -7.74 24.64
C TRP A 270 19.74 -8.07 25.74
N VAL A 271 19.04 -9.22 25.65
CA VAL A 271 18.18 -9.69 26.74
C VAL A 271 19.08 -10.27 27.83
N SER A 272 19.01 -9.73 29.05
CA SER A 272 19.86 -10.20 30.15
C SER A 272 19.54 -11.66 30.54
N ALA A 273 20.39 -12.30 31.34
CA ALA A 273 20.10 -13.66 31.82
C ALA A 273 18.87 -13.69 32.75
N ASP A 274 18.72 -12.64 33.57
CA ASP A 274 17.59 -12.52 34.51
C ASP A 274 16.28 -12.26 33.76
N ASP A 275 16.28 -11.38 32.75
CA ASP A 275 15.08 -11.14 31.92
C ASP A 275 14.65 -12.40 31.17
N ARG A 276 15.60 -13.20 30.67
CA ARG A 276 15.29 -14.50 30.07
C ARG A 276 14.60 -15.43 31.06
N ARG A 277 15.11 -15.49 32.29
CA ARG A 277 14.53 -16.31 33.35
C ARG A 277 13.11 -15.84 33.70
N LEU A 278 12.85 -14.53 33.69
CA LEU A 278 11.52 -13.96 33.89
C LEU A 278 10.58 -14.30 32.73
N LEU A 279 11.01 -14.13 31.49
CA LEU A 279 10.21 -14.42 30.29
C LEU A 279 9.89 -15.92 30.13
N GLN A 280 10.76 -16.80 30.63
CA GLN A 280 10.55 -18.25 30.64
C GLN A 280 9.85 -18.75 31.91
N ALA A 281 9.53 -17.86 32.85
CA ALA A 281 8.87 -18.26 34.09
C ALA A 281 7.45 -18.78 33.79
N ASN A 282 7.02 -19.78 34.57
CA ASN A 282 5.66 -20.28 34.44
C ASN A 282 4.68 -19.21 34.93
N VAL A 283 3.95 -18.59 33.99
CA VAL A 283 2.97 -17.52 34.24
C VAL A 283 1.86 -17.99 35.18
N SER A 284 1.52 -19.29 35.20
CA SER A 284 0.54 -19.85 36.15
C SER A 284 1.01 -19.81 37.61
N ARG A 285 2.30 -19.55 37.87
CA ARG A 285 2.87 -19.34 39.20
C ARG A 285 3.17 -17.86 39.50
N ALA A 286 2.94 -16.96 38.54
CA ALA A 286 3.11 -15.54 38.77
C ALA A 286 1.95 -15.05 39.66
N VAL A 287 2.29 -14.46 40.79
CA VAL A 287 1.33 -13.77 41.65
C VAL A 287 1.30 -12.33 41.19
N ALA A 288 0.16 -11.90 40.65
CA ALA A 288 -0.05 -10.50 40.31
C ALA A 288 -0.38 -9.73 41.58
N ASP A 289 0.32 -8.62 41.83
CA ASP A 289 0.05 -7.75 42.99
C ASP A 289 -1.32 -7.07 42.85
N LEU A 290 -1.76 -6.80 41.61
CA LEU A 290 -3.06 -6.21 41.28
C LEU A 290 -3.63 -6.87 40.01
N VAL A 291 -4.94 -7.03 39.97
CA VAL A 291 -5.66 -7.65 38.85
C VAL A 291 -6.81 -6.74 38.44
N VAL A 292 -6.87 -6.34 37.17
CA VAL A 292 -8.01 -5.61 36.62
C VAL A 292 -8.84 -6.60 35.81
N ALA A 293 -10.07 -6.88 36.23
CA ALA A 293 -10.95 -7.84 35.58
C ALA A 293 -12.36 -7.26 35.45
N LYS A 294 -12.82 -7.11 34.19
CA LYS A 294 -14.11 -6.49 33.86
C LYS A 294 -15.32 -7.29 34.37
N ASP A 295 -15.13 -8.59 34.60
CA ASP A 295 -16.12 -9.51 35.16
C ASP A 295 -16.27 -9.39 36.69
N GLY A 296 -15.47 -8.53 37.34
CA GLY A 296 -15.49 -8.34 38.79
C GLY A 296 -14.63 -9.35 39.56
N ASN A 297 -13.93 -10.27 38.89
CA ASN A 297 -13.09 -11.28 39.53
C ASN A 297 -11.69 -10.77 39.91
N GLY A 298 -11.43 -9.47 39.76
CA GLY A 298 -10.16 -8.81 40.04
C GLY A 298 -10.25 -7.81 41.19
N HIS A 299 -9.14 -7.13 41.47
CA HIS A 299 -9.08 -6.02 42.41
C HIS A 299 -9.83 -4.79 41.91
N PHE A 300 -9.80 -4.55 40.60
CA PHE A 300 -10.47 -3.41 39.96
C PHE A 300 -11.24 -3.88 38.73
N THR A 301 -12.30 -3.18 38.36
CA THR A 301 -13.08 -3.47 37.14
C THR A 301 -12.62 -2.62 35.96
N THR A 302 -11.97 -1.49 36.24
CA THR A 302 -11.37 -0.61 35.24
C THR A 302 -9.96 -0.21 35.63
N ILE A 303 -9.15 0.18 34.64
CA ILE A 303 -7.77 0.67 34.88
C ILE A 303 -7.79 2.00 35.63
N SER A 304 -8.85 2.79 35.48
CA SER A 304 -8.98 4.11 36.10
C SER A 304 -9.26 4.07 37.61
N GLU A 305 -9.63 2.90 38.14
CA GLU A 305 -9.94 2.69 39.56
C GLU A 305 -8.70 2.38 40.42
N GLY A 306 -7.61 1.92 39.79
CA GLY A 306 -6.35 1.57 40.47
C GLY A 306 -5.31 2.68 40.39
#